data_AF-A0A8S0FVU5-F1
#
_entry.id   AF-A0A8S0FVU5-F1
#
_cell.length_a   1.000
_cell.length_b   1.000
_cell.length_c   1.000
_cell.angle_alpha   90.00
_cell.angle_beta   90.00
_cell.angle_gamma   90.00
#
_symmetry.space_group_name_H-M   'P 1'
#
loop_
_entity.id
_entity.type
_entity.pdbx_description
1 polymer ?
#
loop_
_entity_poly.entity_id
_entity_poly.type
_entity_poly.pdbx_seq_one_letter_code
_entity_poly.pdbx_strand_id
1 'polypeptide(L)'
;MLKNHPAIDQRQTLLVYFNQFADSSLNIMVYCFTKTTVWAEWLAAQQDVYLKIIDIVQSHGADFAFPSQTLYMDNITPADQGR
;
A
#
# COMPACT_ATOMS: atom_id res chain seq x y z
N MET A 1 -14.17 -0.07 -8.12
CA MET A 1 -14.44 -0.54 -6.74
C MET A 1 -15.02 0.59 -5.88
N LEU A 2 -14.26 1.61 -5.45
CA LEU A 2 -14.76 2.66 -4.51
C LEU A 2 -15.98 3.46 -5.00
N LYS A 3 -16.04 3.84 -6.29
CA LYS A 3 -17.21 4.51 -6.89
C LYS A 3 -18.52 3.71 -6.79
N ASN A 4 -18.40 2.39 -6.68
CA ASN A 4 -19.53 1.46 -6.62
C ASN A 4 -19.69 0.88 -5.21
N HIS A 5 -18.92 1.34 -4.23
CA HIS A 5 -18.91 0.79 -2.88
C HIS A 5 -20.05 1.38 -2.04
N PRO A 6 -20.95 0.55 -1.47
CA PRO A 6 -22.18 1.05 -0.85
C PRO A 6 -21.93 1.96 0.36
N ALA A 7 -20.87 1.71 1.13
CA ALA A 7 -20.51 2.49 2.32
C ALA A 7 -19.82 3.84 2.02
N ILE A 8 -19.36 4.09 0.78
CA ILE A 8 -18.60 5.30 0.42
C ILE A 8 -19.55 6.39 -0.11
N ASP A 9 -19.43 7.62 0.41
CA ASP A 9 -20.22 8.77 -0.05
C ASP A 9 -19.60 9.38 -1.32
N GLN A 10 -20.31 9.24 -2.44
CA GLN A 10 -19.84 9.71 -3.75
C GLN A 10 -20.04 11.22 -3.97
N ARG A 11 -20.76 11.89 -3.07
CA ARG A 11 -20.94 13.35 -3.13
C ARG A 11 -19.75 14.09 -2.51
N GLN A 12 -18.99 13.41 -1.66
CA GLN A 12 -17.78 13.92 -1.05
C GLN A 12 -16.56 13.59 -1.92
N THR A 13 -15.42 14.17 -1.56
CA THR A 13 -14.16 13.96 -2.29
C THR A 13 -13.80 12.47 -2.37
N LEU A 14 -13.50 12.01 -3.58
CA LEU A 14 -12.97 10.68 -3.87
C LEU A 14 -11.75 10.80 -4.78
N LEU A 15 -10.56 10.54 -4.24
CA LEU A 15 -9.28 10.63 -4.95
C LEU A 15 -8.55 9.29 -4.87
N VAL A 16 -8.07 8.81 -6.02
CA VAL A 16 -7.17 7.66 -6.14
C VAL A 16 -6.14 8.00 -7.19
N TYR A 17 -4.94 8.42 -6.76
CA TYR A 17 -3.88 8.88 -7.67
C TYR A 17 -2.50 8.51 -7.15
N PHE A 18 -1.61 8.12 -8.06
CA PHE A 18 -0.18 8.10 -7.79
C PHE A 18 0.27 9.52 -7.47
N ASN A 19 0.87 9.73 -6.30
CA ASN A 19 1.18 11.07 -5.81
C ASN A 19 2.62 11.23 -5.31
N GLN A 20 3.35 10.14 -5.11
CA GLN A 20 4.68 10.22 -4.51
C GLN A 20 5.56 9.03 -4.91
N PHE A 21 6.79 9.33 -5.33
CA PHE A 21 7.92 8.41 -5.25
C PHE A 21 8.45 8.38 -3.81
N ALA A 22 8.69 7.18 -3.28
CA ALA A 22 9.30 6.97 -1.96
C ALA A 22 10.53 6.07 -2.08
N ASP A 23 11.34 6.00 -1.02
CA ASP A 23 12.67 5.36 -1.03
C ASP A 23 12.67 3.92 -1.55
N SER A 24 11.58 3.19 -1.34
CA SER A 24 11.44 1.78 -1.76
C SER A 24 10.06 1.46 -2.34
N SER A 25 9.24 2.46 -2.65
CA SER A 25 7.87 2.25 -3.13
C SER A 25 7.36 3.36 -4.06
N LEU A 26 6.34 3.01 -4.85
CA LEU A 26 5.51 3.96 -5.58
C LEU A 26 4.19 4.11 -4.84
N ASN A 27 3.90 5.30 -4.31
CA ASN A 27 2.75 5.52 -3.44
C ASN A 27 1.54 6.02 -4.24
N ILE A 28 0.42 5.32 -4.07
CA ILE A 28 -0.90 5.73 -4.55
C ILE A 28 -1.71 6.18 -3.35
N MET A 29 -2.11 7.44 -3.32
CA MET A 29 -3.01 7.96 -2.29
C MET A 29 -4.44 7.54 -2.59
N VAL A 30 -5.10 6.96 -1.59
CA VAL A 30 -6.55 6.72 -1.57
C VAL A 30 -7.16 7.64 -0.52
N TYR A 31 -8.05 8.53 -0.95
CA TYR A 31 -8.75 9.47 -0.07
C TYR A 31 -10.24 9.44 -0.39
N CYS A 32 -11.06 9.03 0.59
CA CYS A 32 -12.51 8.92 0.45
C CYS A 32 -13.21 9.07 1.79
N PHE A 33 -14.53 9.28 1.76
CA PHE A 33 -15.36 9.41 2.96
C PHE A 33 -16.42 8.31 3.02
N THR A 34 -16.67 7.79 4.21
CA THR A 34 -17.83 6.93 4.47
C THR A 34 -19.09 7.76 4.65
N LYS A 35 -20.25 7.16 4.37
CA LYS A 35 -21.56 7.79 4.66
C LYS A 35 -21.87 7.82 6.17
N THR A 36 -21.28 6.89 6.92
CA THR A 36 -21.48 6.75 8.37
C THR A 36 -20.44 7.54 9.16
N THR A 37 -20.84 7.97 10.35
CA THR A 37 -19.97 8.49 11.41
C THR A 37 -19.87 7.52 12.60
N VAL A 38 -20.57 6.38 12.53
CA VAL A 38 -20.51 5.33 13.56
C VAL A 38 -19.16 4.62 13.43
N TRP A 39 -18.41 4.59 14.54
CA TRP A 39 -17.02 4.17 14.49
C TRP A 39 -16.84 2.70 14.06
N ALA A 40 -17.68 1.80 14.57
CA ALA A 40 -17.63 0.38 14.20
C ALA A 40 -17.96 0.13 12.73
N GLU A 41 -18.95 0.85 12.18
CA GLU A 41 -19.32 0.74 10.77
C GLU A 41 -18.24 1.32 9.84
N TRP A 42 -17.60 2.42 10.26
CA TRP A 42 -16.45 2.97 9.56
C TRP A 42 -15.28 1.98 9.52
N LEU A 43 -14.95 1.33 10.65
CA LEU A 43 -13.90 0.30 10.70
C LEU A 43 -14.24 -0.89 9.79
N ALA A 44 -15.49 -1.35 9.78
CA ALA A 44 -15.93 -2.43 8.90
C ALA A 44 -15.81 -2.07 7.42
N ALA A 45 -16.20 -0.85 7.04
CA ALA A 45 -16.05 -0.34 5.69
C ALA A 45 -14.57 -0.18 5.29
N GLN A 46 -13.72 0.30 6.21
CA GLN A 46 -12.28 0.43 5.98
C GLN A 46 -11.63 -0.94 5.75
N GLN A 47 -11.97 -1.95 6.56
CA GLN A 47 -11.48 -3.31 6.39
C GLN A 47 -11.86 -3.89 5.03
N ASP A 48 -13.15 -3.82 4.66
CA ASP A 48 -13.65 -4.33 3.38
C ASP A 48 -12.97 -3.63 2.18
N VAL A 49 -12.78 -2.32 2.27
CA VAL A 49 -12.06 -1.54 1.25
C VAL A 49 -10.59 -1.99 1.15
N TYR A 50 -9.89 -2.17 2.27
CA TYR A 50 -8.47 -2.56 2.25
C TYR A 50 -8.26 -3.98 1.73
N LEU A 51 -9.11 -4.92 2.11
CA LEU A 51 -9.06 -6.29 1.59
C LEU A 51 -9.28 -6.32 0.07
N LYS A 52 -10.28 -5.57 -0.44
CA LYS A 52 -10.50 -5.44 -1.89
C LYS A 52 -9.34 -4.75 -2.61
N ILE A 53 -8.65 -3.80 -1.97
CA ILE A 53 -7.45 -3.19 -2.54
C ILE A 53 -6.34 -4.23 -2.68
N ILE A 54 -6.11 -5.06 -1.66
CA ILE A 54 -5.13 -6.16 -1.71
C ILE A 54 -5.42 -7.08 -2.91
N ASP A 55 -6.67 -7.53 -3.04
CA ASP A 55 -7.09 -8.40 -4.14
C ASP A 55 -6.89 -7.74 -5.53
N ILE A 56 -7.20 -6.45 -5.66
CA ILE A 56 -7.01 -5.69 -6.90
C ILE A 56 -5.52 -5.58 -7.25
N VAL A 57 -4.66 -5.29 -6.28
CA VAL A 57 -3.21 -5.18 -6.48
C VAL A 57 -2.65 -6.52 -6.98
N GLN A 58 -2.96 -7.61 -6.26
CA GLN A 58 -2.45 -8.94 -6.57
C GLN A 58 -2.99 -9.48 -7.91
N SER A 59 -4.27 -9.23 -8.21
CA SER A 59 -4.88 -9.68 -9.48
C SER A 59 -4.28 -9.05 -10.73
N HIS A 60 -3.62 -7.88 -10.61
CA HIS A 60 -2.93 -7.21 -11.70
C HIS A 60 -1.41 -7.49 -11.73
N GLY A 61 -0.94 -8.46 -10.93
CA GLY A 61 0.46 -8.89 -10.89
C GLY A 61 1.40 -7.95 -10.14
N ALA A 62 0.86 -6.98 -9.41
CA ALA A 62 1.63 -6.18 -8.45
C ALA A 62 1.58 -6.83 -7.06
N ASP A 63 2.49 -6.42 -6.20
CA ASP A 63 2.46 -6.76 -4.77
C ASP A 63 2.91 -5.54 -3.95
N PHE A 64 2.74 -5.61 -2.64
CA PHE A 64 3.09 -4.53 -1.74
C PHE A 64 4.60 -4.43 -1.54
N ALA A 65 5.10 -3.19 -1.55
CA ALA A 65 6.51 -2.93 -1.37
C ALA A 65 6.92 -3.07 0.10
N PHE A 66 7.98 -3.86 0.35
CA PHE A 66 8.74 -3.82 1.59
C PHE A 66 9.95 -2.89 1.43
N PRO A 67 10.54 -2.39 2.53
CA PRO A 67 11.80 -1.67 2.47
C PRO A 67 12.84 -2.45 1.66
N SER A 68 13.41 -1.80 0.65
CA SER A 68 14.32 -2.40 -0.32
C SER A 68 15.69 -1.74 -0.23
N GLN A 69 16.74 -2.54 -0.31
CA GLN A 69 18.13 -2.08 -0.29
C GLN A 69 18.95 -2.87 -1.29
N THR A 70 19.89 -2.19 -1.95
CA THR A 70 20.92 -2.83 -2.76
C THR A 70 22.20 -2.89 -1.94
N LEU A 71 22.63 -4.10 -1.57
CA LEU A 71 23.84 -4.32 -0.79
C LEU A 71 25.02 -4.59 -1.73
N TYR A 72 26.05 -3.74 -1.65
CA TYR A 72 27.34 -3.99 -2.29
C TYR A 72 28.22 -4.74 -1.29
N MET A 73 28.51 -6.01 -1.60
CA MET A 73 29.34 -6.86 -0.76
C MET A 73 30.74 -6.97 -1.34
N ASP A 74 31.74 -6.51 -0.59
CA ASP A 74 33.13 -6.77 -0.91
C ASP A 74 33.53 -8.16 -0.38
N ASN A 75 34.31 -8.90 -1.16
CA ASN A 75 34.94 -10.13 -0.68
C ASN A 75 36.03 -9.76 0.32
N ILE A 76 35.69 -9.73 1.62
CA ILE A 76 36.69 -9.72 2.67
C ILE A 76 37.31 -11.11 2.70
N THR A 77 38.34 -11.33 1.88
CA THR A 77 39.22 -12.49 2.05
C THR A 77 39.77 -12.43 3.47
N PRO A 78 39.58 -13.47 4.31
CA PRO A 78 40.18 -13.47 5.64
C PRO A 78 41.67 -13.27 5.50
N ALA A 79 42.26 -12.37 6.28
CA ALA A 79 43.71 -12.19 6.31
C ALA A 79 44.34 -13.55 6.56
N ASP A 80 45.16 -14.00 5.61
CA ASP A 80 45.92 -15.24 5.68
C ASP A 80 46.73 -15.20 6.98
N GLN A 81 46.25 -15.88 8.02
CA GLN A 81 46.99 -16.04 9.27
C GLN A 81 48.11 -17.04 8.95
N GLY A 82 49.18 -16.49 8.39
CA GLY A 82 50.42 -17.19 8.11
C GLY A 82 50.86 -17.97 9.36
N ARG A 83 51.16 -19.25 9.11
CA ARG A 83 51.79 -20.20 10.03
C ARG A 83 52.99 -19.63 10.78
#